data_AF-A0A6B3HZK1-F1
#
_entry.id   AF-A0A6B3HZK1-F1
#
_cell.length_a   1.000
_cell.length_b   1.000
_cell.length_c   1.000
_cell.angle_alpha   90.00
_cell.angle_beta   90.00
_cell.angle_gamma   90.00
#
_symmetry.space_group_name_H-M   'P 1'
#
loop_
_entity.id
_entity.type
_entity.pdbx_description
1 polymer ?
#
loop_
_entity_poly.entity_id
_entity_poly.type
_entity_poly.pdbx_seq_one_letter_code
_entity_poly.pdbx_strand_id
1 'polypeptide(L)'
;AAAIDHPEVAGLLALMLLHHARRAARTAPDGSLVPLAEQDRGQWDTASIAEGVRILQAALARDRLGEYQAQAAVAALHADAPTAAETDWVQIVEWYDELVGLTGSPVVRLNRAVAVGEADGPRAGLAALAELD
;
A
#
# COMPACT_ATOMS: atom_id res chain seq x y z
N ALA A 1 5.82 -11.68 27.57
CA ALA A 1 5.05 -10.47 27.22
C ALA A 1 3.68 -10.92 26.78
N ALA A 2 2.59 -10.32 27.27
CA ALA A 2 1.26 -10.61 26.74
C ALA A 2 1.22 -10.14 25.28
N ALA A 3 0.86 -11.03 24.35
CA ALA A 3 0.67 -10.66 22.96
C ALA A 3 -0.51 -9.66 22.91
N ILE A 4 -0.27 -8.47 22.38
CA ILE A 4 -1.33 -7.48 22.12
C ILE A 4 -2.14 -8.02 20.93
N ASP A 5 -3.29 -8.65 21.21
CA ASP A 5 -4.26 -9.06 20.18
C ASP A 5 -5.11 -7.86 19.76
N HIS A 6 -4.55 -7.00 18.91
CA HIS A 6 -5.25 -5.82 18.38
C HIS A 6 -5.14 -5.79 16.85
N PRO A 7 -6.26 -5.73 16.09
CA PRO A 7 -6.25 -5.78 14.63
C PRO A 7 -5.36 -4.70 14.01
N GLU A 8 -5.34 -3.51 14.59
CA GLU A 8 -4.49 -2.42 14.09
C GLU A 8 -2.99 -2.67 14.26
N VAL A 9 -2.59 -3.35 15.33
CA VAL A 9 -1.18 -3.74 15.53
C VAL A 9 -0.80 -4.83 14.53
N ALA A 10 -1.72 -5.75 14.22
CA ALA A 10 -1.55 -6.71 13.14
C ALA A 10 -1.47 -6.03 11.76
N GLY A 11 -2.28 -5.00 11.50
CA GLY A 11 -2.19 -4.17 10.29
C GLY A 11 -0.82 -3.51 10.14
N LEU A 12 -0.29 -2.92 11.22
CA LEU A 12 1.06 -2.34 11.23
C LEU A 12 2.14 -3.40 10.97
N LEU A 13 2.03 -4.58 11.58
CA LEU A 13 2.97 -5.67 11.32
C LEU A 13 2.92 -6.11 9.85
N ALA A 14 1.73 -6.26 9.27
CA ALA A 14 1.56 -6.58 7.86
C ALA A 14 2.22 -5.53 6.96
N LEU A 15 1.98 -4.24 7.22
CA LEU A 15 2.61 -3.13 6.49
C LEU A 15 4.14 -3.20 6.57
N MET A 16 4.69 -3.45 7.76
CA MET A 16 6.13 -3.58 7.95
C MET A 16 6.73 -4.75 7.17
N LEU A 17 6.06 -5.91 7.16
CA LEU A 17 6.48 -7.09 6.40
C LEU A 17 6.46 -6.82 4.89
N LEU A 18 5.36 -6.24 4.37
CA LEU A 18 5.22 -5.89 2.96
C LEU A 18 6.28 -4.88 2.52
N HIS A 19 6.60 -3.91 3.37
CA HIS A 19 7.70 -2.99 3.13
C HIS A 19 9.07 -3.67 3.17
N HIS A 20 9.29 -4.56 4.14
CA HIS A 20 10.56 -5.28 4.29
C HIS A 20 10.82 -6.24 3.12
N ALA A 21 9.78 -6.90 2.60
CA ALA A 21 9.91 -7.91 1.57
C ALA A 21 10.64 -7.43 0.31
N ARG A 22 10.47 -6.16 -0.04
CA ARG A 22 11.11 -5.53 -1.20
C ARG A 22 12.44 -4.83 -0.90
N ARG A 23 13.00 -4.98 0.30
CA ARG A 23 14.17 -4.22 0.77
C ARG A 23 15.37 -4.34 -0.17
N ALA A 24 15.65 -5.55 -0.68
CA ALA A 24 16.78 -5.79 -1.58
C ALA A 24 16.65 -5.04 -2.91
N ALA A 25 15.43 -4.78 -3.37
CA ALA A 25 15.15 -4.12 -4.65
C ALA A 25 15.02 -2.58 -4.54
N ARG A 26 15.17 -1.98 -3.34
CA ARG A 26 14.96 -0.54 -3.14
C ARG A 26 16.13 0.33 -3.60
N THR A 27 17.32 -0.25 -3.76
CA THR A 27 18.55 0.49 -4.06
C THR A 27 19.34 -0.19 -5.16
N ALA A 28 19.84 0.59 -6.11
CA ALA A 28 20.78 0.11 -7.12
C ALA A 28 22.20 -0.07 -6.53
N PRO A 29 23.14 -0.72 -7.24
CA PRO A 29 24.51 -0.92 -6.76
C PRO A 29 25.27 0.37 -6.44
N ASP A 30 24.88 1.50 -7.04
CA ASP A 30 25.45 2.83 -6.77
C ASP A 30 24.81 3.53 -5.56
N GLY A 31 23.84 2.90 -4.91
CA GLY A 31 23.11 3.43 -3.74
C GLY A 31 21.92 4.32 -4.09
N SER A 32 21.62 4.56 -5.36
CA SER A 32 20.43 5.32 -5.78
C SER A 32 19.13 4.58 -5.46
N LEU A 33 18.04 5.33 -5.22
CA LEU A 33 16.72 4.75 -4.97
C LEU A 33 16.08 4.27 -6.27
N VAL A 34 15.49 3.07 -6.23
CA VAL A 34 14.74 2.50 -7.35
C VAL A 34 13.23 2.73 -7.12
N PRO A 35 12.52 3.44 -8.02
CA PRO A 35 11.07 3.62 -7.94
C PRO A 35 10.33 2.29 -7.89
N LEU A 36 9.21 2.21 -7.16
CA LEU A 36 8.49 0.94 -6.94
C LEU A 36 8.15 0.20 -8.25
N ALA A 37 7.76 0.92 -9.30
CA ALA A 37 7.41 0.35 -10.60
C ALA A 37 8.62 -0.25 -11.36
N GLU A 38 9.83 0.18 -11.01
CA GLU A 38 11.09 -0.25 -11.64
C GLU A 38 11.85 -1.30 -10.81
N GLN A 39 11.36 -1.62 -9.60
CA GLN A 39 12.00 -2.62 -8.74
C GLN A 39 11.92 -4.00 -9.37
N ASP A 40 13.04 -4.70 -9.38
CA ASP A 40 13.09 -6.11 -9.76
C ASP A 40 12.32 -6.96 -8.74
N ARG A 41 11.12 -7.39 -9.13
CA ARG A 41 10.23 -8.20 -8.30
C ARG A 41 10.77 -9.61 -8.05
N GLY A 42 11.72 -10.09 -8.86
CA GLY A 42 12.43 -11.34 -8.61
C GLY A 42 13.29 -11.32 -7.34
N GLN A 43 13.60 -10.12 -6.82
CA GLN A 43 14.33 -9.93 -5.57
C GLN A 43 13.43 -9.73 -4.35
N TRP A 44 12.10 -9.80 -4.52
CA TRP A 44 11.16 -9.64 -3.42
C TRP A 44 11.03 -10.94 -2.62
N ASP A 45 10.98 -10.82 -1.30
CA ASP A 45 10.74 -11.95 -0.40
C ASP A 45 9.25 -12.32 -0.40
N THR A 46 8.91 -13.31 -1.24
CA THR A 46 7.54 -13.80 -1.40
C THR A 46 7.00 -14.47 -0.14
N ALA A 47 7.84 -15.01 0.74
CA ALA A 47 7.41 -15.57 2.01
C ALA A 47 6.95 -14.46 2.98
N SER A 48 7.72 -13.37 3.06
CA SER A 48 7.32 -12.18 3.84
C SER A 48 6.06 -11.52 3.28
N ILE A 49 5.88 -11.48 1.95
CA ILE A 49 4.64 -10.98 1.32
C ILE A 49 3.45 -11.84 1.73
N ALA A 50 3.54 -13.16 1.54
CA ALA A 50 2.47 -14.09 1.88
C ALA A 50 2.10 -14.04 3.38
N GLU A 51 3.10 -13.90 4.25
CA GLU A 51 2.87 -13.72 5.68
C GLU A 51 2.14 -12.41 5.99
N GLY A 52 2.60 -11.29 5.42
CA GLY A 52 1.97 -9.98 5.59
C GLY A 52 0.52 -9.98 5.13
N VAL A 53 0.23 -10.53 3.94
CA VAL A 53 -1.13 -10.65 3.40
C VAL A 53 -2.02 -11.49 4.32
N ARG A 54 -1.54 -12.64 4.80
CA ARG A 54 -2.31 -13.50 5.72
C ARG A 54 -2.64 -12.79 7.03
N ILE A 55 -1.69 -12.06 7.60
CA ILE A 55 -1.91 -11.27 8.83
C ILE A 55 -2.95 -10.18 8.58
N LEU A 56 -2.81 -9.46 7.47
CA LEU A 56 -3.75 -8.39 7.09
C LEU A 56 -5.17 -8.92 6.90
N GLN A 57 -5.35 -10.02 6.17
CA GLN A 57 -6.67 -10.63 5.95
C GLN A 57 -7.33 -11.02 7.28
N ALA A 58 -6.56 -11.58 8.22
CA ALA A 58 -7.07 -11.90 9.55
C ALA A 58 -7.43 -10.65 10.37
N ALA A 59 -6.72 -9.54 10.21
CA ALA A 59 -7.05 -8.27 10.86
C ALA A 59 -8.33 -7.64 10.28
N LEU A 60 -8.45 -7.56 8.96
CA LEU A 60 -9.61 -7.03 8.25
C LEU A 60 -10.89 -7.83 8.56
N ALA A 61 -10.78 -9.15 8.72
CA ALA A 61 -11.90 -10.01 9.11
C ALA A 61 -12.51 -9.68 10.48
N ARG A 62 -11.85 -8.83 11.30
CA ARG A 62 -12.38 -8.37 12.59
C ARG A 62 -13.31 -7.16 12.48
N ASP A 63 -13.55 -6.65 11.27
CA ASP A 63 -14.48 -5.55 10.97
C ASP A 63 -14.23 -4.29 11.83
N ARG A 64 -12.94 -3.99 12.03
CA ARG A 64 -12.46 -2.84 12.81
C ARG A 64 -11.31 -2.18 12.05
N LEU A 65 -11.62 -1.63 10.88
CA LEU A 65 -10.66 -0.98 10.01
C LEU A 65 -9.95 0.17 10.74
N GLY A 66 -8.65 0.28 10.51
CA GLY A 66 -7.83 1.38 10.98
C GLY A 66 -6.75 1.75 9.95
N GLU A 67 -6.01 2.80 10.25
CA GLU A 67 -5.07 3.44 9.32
C GLU A 67 -4.02 2.46 8.77
N TYR A 68 -3.36 1.69 9.65
CA TYR A 68 -2.31 0.77 9.25
C TYR A 68 -2.85 -0.46 8.51
N GLN A 69 -4.09 -0.88 8.78
CA GLN A 69 -4.74 -1.92 7.99
C GLN A 69 -4.99 -1.44 6.55
N ALA A 70 -5.49 -0.21 6.37
CA ALA A 70 -5.73 0.34 5.03
C ALA A 70 -4.41 0.63 4.29
N GLN A 71 -3.37 1.15 4.97
CA GLN A 71 -2.04 1.31 4.37
C GLN A 71 -1.42 -0.04 3.97
N ALA A 72 -1.58 -1.07 4.80
CA ALA A 72 -1.13 -2.42 4.48
C ALA A 72 -1.87 -2.99 3.26
N ALA A 73 -3.16 -2.70 3.10
CA ALA A 73 -3.94 -3.14 1.95
C ALA A 73 -3.44 -2.51 0.64
N VAL A 74 -3.13 -1.21 0.64
CA VAL A 74 -2.47 -0.55 -0.50
C VAL A 74 -1.12 -1.20 -0.82
N ALA A 75 -0.30 -1.45 0.21
CA ALA A 75 1.00 -2.10 0.02
C ALA A 75 0.88 -3.54 -0.50
N ALA A 76 -0.14 -4.28 -0.06
CA ALA A 76 -0.42 -5.65 -0.48
C ALA A 76 -0.80 -5.72 -1.96
N LEU A 77 -1.63 -4.81 -2.45
CA LEU A 77 -2.03 -4.75 -3.87
C LEU A 77 -0.83 -4.51 -4.80
N HIS A 78 0.12 -3.68 -4.39
CA HIS A 78 1.37 -3.52 -5.12
C HIS A 78 2.25 -4.78 -5.07
N ALA A 79 2.26 -5.48 -3.93
CA ALA A 79 3.09 -6.66 -3.71
C ALA A 79 2.56 -7.91 -4.43
N ASP A 80 1.24 -8.02 -4.58
CA ASP A 80 0.54 -9.16 -5.20
C ASP A 80 0.51 -9.08 -6.73
N ALA A 81 0.58 -7.87 -7.29
CA ALA A 81 0.62 -7.68 -8.74
C ALA A 81 1.84 -8.38 -9.37
N PRO A 82 1.70 -9.09 -10.51
CA PRO A 82 2.85 -9.68 -11.21
C PRO A 82 3.77 -8.62 -11.84
N THR A 83 3.19 -7.57 -12.43
CA THR A 83 3.92 -6.41 -12.96
C THR A 83 3.34 -5.08 -12.45
N ALA A 84 4.07 -3.98 -12.59
CA ALA A 84 3.60 -2.67 -12.13
C ALA A 84 2.30 -2.24 -12.85
N ALA A 85 2.19 -2.57 -14.14
CA ALA A 85 1.01 -2.29 -14.96
C ALA A 85 -0.22 -3.11 -14.55
N GLU A 86 -0.03 -4.25 -13.88
CA GLU A 86 -1.11 -5.12 -13.38
C GLU A 86 -1.53 -4.79 -11.93
N THR A 87 -1.07 -3.67 -11.37
CA THR A 87 -1.53 -3.20 -10.06
C THR A 87 -3.02 -2.86 -10.15
N ASP A 88 -3.82 -3.37 -9.22
CA ASP A 88 -5.25 -3.02 -9.12
C ASP A 88 -5.41 -1.61 -8.55
N TRP A 89 -5.30 -0.61 -9.43
CA TRP A 89 -5.39 0.80 -9.07
C TRP A 89 -6.80 1.20 -8.63
N VAL A 90 -7.84 0.56 -9.16
CA VAL A 90 -9.23 0.81 -8.73
C VAL A 90 -9.39 0.45 -7.27
N GLN A 91 -8.92 -0.74 -6.86
CA GLN A 91 -8.95 -1.16 -5.46
C GLN A 91 -8.05 -0.28 -4.57
N ILE A 92 -6.92 0.21 -5.08
CA ILE A 92 -6.06 1.15 -4.34
C ILE A 92 -6.79 2.49 -4.10
N VAL A 93 -7.55 3.00 -5.07
CA VAL A 93 -8.37 4.22 -4.88
C VAL A 93 -9.36 4.02 -3.74
N GLU A 94 -10.05 2.87 -3.67
CA GLU A 94 -10.98 2.55 -2.58
C GLU A 94 -10.29 2.54 -1.20
N TRP A 95 -9.09 1.97 -1.09
CA TRP A 95 -8.35 2.03 0.18
C TRP A 95 -7.87 3.44 0.54
N TYR A 96 -7.57 4.27 -0.46
CA TYR A 96 -7.29 5.67 -0.21
C TYR A 96 -8.54 6.45 0.22
N ASP A 97 -9.72 6.14 -0.31
CA ASP A 97 -10.99 6.69 0.17
C ASP A 97 -11.20 6.42 1.66
N GLU A 98 -10.98 5.17 2.09
CA GLU A 98 -11.02 4.80 3.51
C GLU A 98 -9.99 5.57 4.35
N LEU A 99 -8.74 5.68 3.86
CA LEU A 99 -7.69 6.43 4.55
C LEU A 99 -8.00 7.93 4.66
N VAL A 100 -8.63 8.53 3.64
CA VAL A 100 -9.08 9.92 3.69
C VAL A 100 -10.14 10.07 4.78
N GLY A 101 -11.11 9.16 4.85
CA GLY A 101 -12.14 9.14 5.88
C GLY A 101 -11.59 8.98 7.30
N LEU A 102 -10.57 8.14 7.47
CA LEU A 102 -9.93 7.86 8.77
C LEU A 102 -9.04 9.01 9.26
N THR A 103 -8.29 9.64 8.36
CA THR A 103 -7.18 10.54 8.75
C THR A 103 -7.44 12.01 8.46
N GLY A 104 -8.28 12.34 7.47
CA GLY A 104 -8.44 13.70 6.97
C GLY A 104 -7.14 14.32 6.42
N SER A 105 -6.10 13.51 6.17
CA SER A 105 -4.75 13.99 5.84
C SER A 105 -4.66 14.54 4.41
N PRO A 106 -4.08 15.74 4.20
CA PRO A 106 -3.83 16.26 2.85
C PRO A 106 -2.84 15.40 2.06
N VAL A 107 -1.90 14.74 2.73
CA VAL A 107 -0.95 13.81 2.07
C VAL A 107 -1.68 12.57 1.55
N VAL A 108 -2.65 12.05 2.31
CA VAL A 108 -3.47 10.92 1.86
C VAL A 108 -4.33 11.32 0.66
N ARG A 109 -4.94 12.52 0.68
CA ARG A 109 -5.70 13.02 -0.47
C ARG A 109 -4.83 13.22 -1.72
N LEU A 110 -3.60 13.70 -1.55
CA LEU A 110 -2.62 13.78 -2.65
C LEU A 110 -2.31 12.40 -3.22
N ASN A 111 -2.02 11.42 -2.38
CA ASN A 111 -1.73 10.05 -2.83
C ASN A 111 -2.94 9.42 -3.52
N ARG A 112 -4.16 9.70 -3.04
CA ARG A 112 -5.40 9.30 -3.71
C ARG A 112 -5.50 9.87 -5.12
N ALA A 113 -5.19 11.16 -5.32
CA ALA A 113 -5.23 11.78 -6.64
C ALA A 113 -4.26 11.11 -7.62
N VAL A 114 -3.09 10.66 -7.14
CA VAL A 114 -2.17 9.82 -7.94
C VAL A 114 -2.81 8.49 -8.31
N ALA A 115 -3.41 7.78 -7.35
CA ALA A 115 -4.09 6.51 -7.62
C ALA A 115 -5.24 6.65 -8.63
N VAL A 116 -6.03 7.72 -8.56
CA VAL A 116 -7.06 8.06 -9.56
C VAL A 116 -6.43 8.30 -10.93
N GLY A 117 -5.27 8.95 -10.99
CA GLY A 117 -4.53 9.16 -12.23
C GLY A 117 -4.07 7.86 -12.89
N GLU A 118 -3.70 6.87 -12.08
CA GLU A 118 -3.32 5.53 -12.56
C GLU A 118 -4.53 4.69 -12.97
N ALA A 119 -5.65 4.79 -12.25
CA ALA A 119 -6.88 4.03 -12.54
C ALA A 119 -7.64 4.60 -13.76
N ASP A 120 -7.90 5.90 -13.76
CA ASP A 120 -8.80 6.59 -14.70
C ASP A 120 -8.06 7.49 -15.70
N GLY A 121 -6.72 7.50 -15.62
CA GLY A 121 -5.84 8.25 -16.50
C GLY A 121 -5.48 9.65 -15.97
N PRO A 122 -4.44 10.28 -16.56
CA PRO A 122 -3.77 11.44 -15.98
C PRO A 122 -4.67 12.66 -15.81
N ARG A 123 -5.69 12.84 -16.66
CA ARG A 123 -6.64 13.95 -16.54
C ARG A 123 -7.51 13.84 -15.29
N ALA A 124 -7.92 12.63 -14.92
CA ALA A 124 -8.71 12.39 -13.72
C ALA A 124 -7.88 12.68 -12.46
N GLY A 125 -6.63 12.21 -12.44
CA GLY A 125 -5.70 12.49 -11.34
C GLY A 125 -5.41 13.99 -11.17
N LEU A 126 -5.17 14.72 -12.27
CA LEU A 126 -4.96 16.18 -12.21
C LEU A 126 -6.20 16.94 -11.75
N ALA A 127 -7.41 16.49 -12.12
CA ALA A 127 -8.65 17.07 -11.65
C ALA A 127 -8.82 16.86 -10.13
N ALA A 128 -8.57 15.64 -9.63
CA ALA A 128 -8.61 15.35 -8.20
C ALA A 128 -7.53 16.12 -7.41
N LEU A 129 -6.36 16.36 -8.01
CA LEU A 129 -5.30 17.16 -7.40
C LEU A 129 -5.70 18.63 -7.21
N ALA A 130 -6.40 19.21 -8.18
CA ALA A 130 -6.86 20.60 -8.12
C ALA A 130 -7.88 20.88 -7.00
N GLU A 131 -8.48 19.85 -6.41
CA GLU A 131 -9.41 19.98 -5.27
C GLU A 131 -8.67 20.11 -3.91
N LEU A 132 -7.33 20.03 -3.90
CA LEU A 132 -6.52 20.09 -2.68
C LEU A 132 -6.03 21.49 -2.31
N ASP A 133 -6.26 22.49 -3.18
CA ASP A 133 -5.86 23.90 -3.01
C ASP A 133 -6.74 24.67 -2.01
#